data_AF-A0A133NNN6-F1
#
_entry.id   AF-A0A133NNN6-F1
#
_cell.length_a   1.000
_cell.length_b   1.000
_cell.length_c   1.000
_cell.angle_alpha   90.00
_cell.angle_beta   90.00
_cell.angle_gamma   90.00
#
_symmetry.space_group_name_H-M   'P 1'
#
loop_
_entity.id
_entity.type
_entity.pdbx_description
1 polymer ?
#
loop_
_entity_poly.entity_id
_entity_poly.type
_entity_poly.pdbx_seq_one_letter_code
_entity_poly.pdbx_strand_id
1 'polypeptide(L)'
;MRELSIFIDESGSDNLSDYYYILTIVLHDQSNNLDYSIKLYENSLEQRLLPNIPFHASPLMNKKDNYKCLDMSTRKKLLQSFRIFFRHVEIHYHTFVYTNRKYESTSQLSAAMRKDLINFLFDNMEYMQQYEKIKIYYDNGQQSIVNAIHKAMEYSLSKNATIYRYAKQSQYRLAQIADYICMVELTKLKYENKHITKTDEKFFGSWSDFKKGILKETRHKAIK
;
A
#
# COMPACT_ATOMS: atom_id res chain seq x y z
N MET A 1 -5.88 22.50 13.48
CA MET A 1 -6.01 22.16 12.06
C MET A 1 -5.89 20.66 11.89
N ARG A 2 -6.94 19.99 11.41
CA ARG A 2 -6.95 18.54 11.17
C ARG A 2 -6.46 18.28 9.75
N GLU A 3 -5.43 17.45 9.60
CA GLU A 3 -4.81 17.15 8.30
C GLU A 3 -4.90 15.65 8.02
N LEU A 4 -5.25 15.30 6.78
CA LEU A 4 -5.29 13.93 6.30
C LEU A 4 -4.08 13.67 5.39
N SER A 5 -3.37 12.57 5.61
CA SER A 5 -2.42 12.02 4.65
C SER A 5 -3.07 10.91 3.84
N ILE A 6 -2.90 10.96 2.53
CA ILE A 6 -3.28 9.92 1.57
C ILE A 6 -1.99 9.36 0.97
N PHE A 7 -1.61 8.14 1.32
CA PHE A 7 -0.50 7.43 0.70
C PHE A 7 -1.01 6.47 -0.35
N ILE A 8 -0.37 6.44 -1.50
CA ILE A 8 -0.77 5.61 -2.64
C ILE A 8 0.40 4.71 -3.03
N ASP A 9 0.09 3.44 -3.27
CA ASP A 9 1.02 2.45 -3.81
C ASP A 9 0.29 1.52 -4.78
N GLU A 10 1.01 1.06 -5.80
CA GLU A 10 0.50 0.22 -6.87
C GLU A 10 1.31 -1.07 -7.05
N SER A 11 0.65 -2.08 -7.62
CA SER A 11 1.34 -3.24 -8.15
C SER A 11 0.72 -3.65 -9.47
N GLY A 12 1.56 -3.90 -10.46
CA GLY A 12 1.20 -4.16 -11.84
C GLY A 12 2.23 -3.56 -12.78
N SER A 13 2.02 -3.71 -14.07
CA SER A 13 2.96 -3.25 -15.10
C SER A 13 2.29 -2.28 -16.07
N ASP A 14 2.99 -1.19 -16.43
CA ASP A 14 2.54 -0.21 -17.43
C ASP A 14 2.32 -0.82 -18.83
N ASN A 15 2.90 -1.98 -19.13
CA ASN A 15 2.66 -2.68 -20.41
C ASN A 15 1.53 -3.72 -20.34
N LEU A 16 0.74 -3.72 -19.25
CA LEU A 16 -0.34 -4.68 -18.99
C LEU A 16 0.09 -6.17 -19.04
N SER A 17 1.38 -6.45 -18.86
CA SER A 17 1.92 -7.82 -18.87
C SER A 17 1.55 -8.62 -17.61
N ASP A 18 1.41 -7.95 -16.47
CA ASP A 18 0.91 -8.57 -15.25
C ASP A 18 -0.56 -8.96 -15.38
N TYR A 19 -1.01 -9.98 -14.63
CA TYR A 19 -2.42 -10.39 -14.67
C TYR A 19 -3.34 -9.38 -13.95
N TYR A 20 -2.83 -8.80 -12.87
CA TYR A 20 -3.53 -7.83 -12.06
C TYR A 20 -2.83 -6.48 -12.11
N TYR A 21 -3.66 -5.44 -12.08
CA TYR A 21 -3.26 -4.12 -11.65
C TYR A 21 -4.00 -3.81 -10.36
N ILE A 22 -3.28 -3.45 -9.30
CA ILE A 22 -3.89 -3.03 -8.04
C ILE A 22 -3.38 -1.66 -7.62
N LEU A 23 -4.27 -0.88 -7.03
CA LEU A 23 -3.96 0.43 -6.48
C LEU A 23 -4.49 0.48 -5.06
N THR A 24 -3.61 0.77 -4.09
CA THR A 24 -3.98 0.88 -2.68
C THR A 24 -3.89 2.33 -2.24
N ILE A 25 -4.94 2.81 -1.60
CA ILE A 25 -5.00 4.11 -0.92
C ILE A 25 -4.99 3.87 0.58
N VAL A 26 -4.08 4.52 1.29
CA VAL A 26 -3.99 4.54 2.76
C VAL A 26 -4.30 5.94 3.28
N LEU A 27 -5.33 6.05 4.12
CA LEU A 27 -5.77 7.26 4.79
C LEU A 27 -5.23 7.28 6.23
N HIS A 28 -4.58 8.37 6.60
CA HIS A 28 -4.01 8.58 7.93
C HIS A 28 -4.32 9.98 8.46
N ASP A 29 -5.05 10.06 9.57
CA ASP A 29 -5.27 11.30 10.31
C ASP A 29 -3.97 11.74 10.99
N GLN A 30 -3.41 12.90 10.64
CA GLN A 30 -2.12 13.35 11.18
C GLN A 30 -2.16 13.68 12.68
N SER A 31 -3.34 13.78 13.30
CA SER A 31 -3.44 13.87 14.76
C SER A 31 -3.04 12.57 15.47
N ASN A 32 -3.09 11.43 14.77
CA ASN A 32 -2.61 10.15 15.26
C ASN A 32 -1.09 10.07 15.11
N ASN A 33 -0.37 10.37 16.19
CA ASN A 33 1.09 10.38 16.19
C ASN A 33 1.67 8.95 16.02
N LEU A 34 2.63 8.80 15.10
CA LEU A 34 3.28 7.52 14.79
C LEU A 34 4.62 7.30 15.52
N ASP A 35 5.20 8.32 16.14
CA ASP A 35 6.56 8.31 16.68
C ASP A 35 6.75 7.20 17.71
N TYR A 36 5.76 6.98 18.57
CA TYR A 36 5.81 5.92 19.56
C TYR A 36 5.84 4.53 18.91
N SER A 37 4.92 4.27 17.96
CA SER A 37 4.87 3.00 17.23
C SER A 37 6.13 2.77 16.38
N ILE A 38 6.69 3.82 15.78
CA ILE A 38 7.95 3.78 15.03
C ILE A 38 9.11 3.44 15.96
N LYS A 39 9.21 4.10 17.12
CA LYS A 39 10.27 3.83 18.09
C LYS A 39 10.22 2.41 18.62
N LEU A 40 9.03 1.88 18.91
CA LEU A 40 8.86 0.48 19.31
C LEU A 40 9.31 -0.49 18.21
N TYR A 41 8.98 -0.19 16.96
CA TYR A 41 9.41 -0.98 15.82
C TYR A 41 10.94 -0.99 15.69
N GLU A 42 11.58 0.18 15.71
CA GLU A 42 13.03 0.31 15.55
C GLU A 42 13.80 -0.35 16.70
N ASN A 43 13.35 -0.15 17.94
CA ASN A 43 13.89 -0.85 19.11
C ASN A 43 13.74 -2.38 18.97
N SER A 44 12.61 -2.86 18.46
CA SER A 44 12.42 -4.31 18.24
C SER A 44 13.32 -4.86 17.13
N LEU A 45 13.72 -4.06 16.15
CA LEU A 45 14.69 -4.48 15.14
C LEU A 45 16.08 -4.61 15.77
N GLU A 46 16.49 -3.59 16.52
CA GLU A 46 17.79 -3.55 17.20
C GLU A 46 17.96 -4.73 18.19
N GLN A 47 16.97 -4.96 19.05
CA GLN A 47 16.98 -6.07 20.02
C GLN A 47 17.07 -7.45 19.35
N ARG A 48 16.60 -7.59 18.11
CA ARG A 48 16.65 -8.83 17.33
C ARG A 48 17.84 -8.90 16.38
N LEU A 49 18.74 -7.90 16.44
CA LEU A 49 19.88 -7.74 15.53
C LEU A 49 19.46 -7.74 14.05
N LEU A 50 18.32 -7.11 13.76
CA LEU A 50 17.79 -6.96 12.41
C LEU A 50 18.13 -5.57 11.85
N PRO A 51 18.50 -5.45 10.57
CA PRO A 51 18.78 -4.14 9.98
C PRO A 51 17.49 -3.34 9.77
N ASN A 52 17.54 -2.03 10.02
CA ASN A 52 16.43 -1.11 9.77
C ASN A 52 16.36 -0.69 8.28
N ILE A 53 16.10 -1.67 7.42
CA ILE A 53 15.90 -1.45 5.99
C ILE A 53 14.47 -0.95 5.77
N PRO A 54 14.25 0.17 5.04
CA PRO A 54 12.91 0.59 4.64
C PRO A 54 12.17 -0.56 3.97
N PHE A 55 10.98 -0.89 4.46
CA PHE A 55 10.23 -2.02 3.93
C PHE A 55 9.89 -1.79 2.45
N HIS A 56 10.26 -2.77 1.62
CA HIS A 56 9.80 -2.84 0.24
C HIS A 56 9.47 -4.29 -0.12
N ALA A 57 8.21 -4.59 -0.40
CA ALA A 57 7.68 -5.96 -0.43
C ALA A 57 8.35 -6.83 -1.50
N SER A 58 8.36 -6.38 -2.76
CA SER A 58 8.91 -7.15 -3.87
C SER A 58 10.41 -7.44 -3.68
N PRO A 59 11.27 -6.46 -3.33
CA PRO A 59 12.67 -6.74 -3.01
C PRO A 59 12.89 -7.63 -1.80
N LEU A 60 12.11 -7.44 -0.73
CA LEU A 60 12.16 -8.28 0.47
C LEU A 60 11.88 -9.75 0.12
N MET A 61 10.84 -10.01 -0.67
CA MET A 61 10.43 -11.36 -1.03
C MET A 61 11.42 -12.02 -2.00
N ASN A 62 11.92 -11.26 -2.97
CA ASN A 62 12.73 -11.77 -4.08
C ASN A 62 14.25 -11.61 -3.88
N LYS A 63 14.70 -11.23 -2.67
CA LYS A 63 16.13 -11.06 -2.34
C LYS A 63 16.82 -10.05 -3.28
N LYS A 64 16.16 -8.91 -3.52
CA LYS A 64 16.67 -7.79 -4.34
C LYS A 64 17.07 -6.59 -3.48
N ASP A 65 17.72 -5.63 -4.11
CA ASP A 65 18.14 -4.35 -3.53
C ASP A 65 18.83 -4.49 -2.18
N ASN A 66 18.37 -3.75 -1.17
CA ASN A 66 18.93 -3.77 0.19
C ASN A 66 18.82 -5.13 0.89
N TYR A 67 18.05 -6.07 0.33
CA TYR A 67 17.87 -7.42 0.86
C TYR A 67 18.77 -8.48 0.18
N LYS A 68 19.61 -8.11 -0.78
CA LYS A 68 20.48 -9.04 -1.55
C LYS A 68 21.38 -9.91 -0.67
N CYS A 69 21.87 -9.36 0.43
CA CYS A 69 22.80 -10.06 1.33
C CYS A 69 22.10 -10.80 2.49
N LEU A 70 20.76 -10.77 2.56
CA LEU A 70 20.01 -11.39 3.65
C LEU A 70 19.48 -12.77 3.27
N ASP A 71 19.55 -13.70 4.23
CA ASP A 71 18.98 -15.03 4.07
C ASP A 71 17.44 -14.99 4.17
N MET A 72 16.80 -16.14 3.89
CA MET A 72 15.33 -16.22 3.96
C MET A 72 14.80 -16.01 5.39
N SER A 73 15.51 -16.52 6.39
CA SER A 73 15.11 -16.42 7.80
C SER A 73 15.04 -14.97 8.26
N THR A 74 16.08 -14.18 7.98
CA THR A 74 16.15 -12.76 8.31
C THR A 74 15.08 -11.96 7.59
N ARG A 75 14.84 -12.21 6.29
CA ARG A 75 13.79 -11.52 5.52
C ARG A 75 12.39 -11.82 6.05
N LYS A 76 12.11 -13.05 6.48
CA LYS A 76 10.85 -13.39 7.17
C LYS A 76 10.71 -12.67 8.51
N LYS A 77 11.79 -12.58 9.29
CA LYS A 77 11.79 -11.81 10.55
C LYS A 77 11.51 -10.33 10.31
N LEU A 78 12.07 -9.74 9.26
CA LEU A 78 11.77 -8.35 8.87
C LEU A 78 10.30 -8.17 8.50
N LEU A 79 9.72 -9.05 7.67
CA LEU A 79 8.29 -9.03 7.36
C LEU A 79 7.43 -9.13 8.64
N GLN A 80 7.79 -10.04 9.56
CA GLN A 80 7.05 -10.23 10.80
C GLN A 80 7.15 -9.00 11.72
N SER A 81 8.33 -8.40 11.86
CA SER A 81 8.51 -7.16 12.63
C SER A 81 7.70 -6.01 12.03
N PHE A 82 7.71 -5.87 10.70
CA PHE A 82 6.92 -4.83 10.02
C PHE A 82 5.42 -5.05 10.17
N ARG A 83 4.95 -6.30 10.05
CA ARG A 83 3.55 -6.67 10.34
C ARG A 83 3.13 -6.27 11.75
N ILE A 84 4.01 -6.46 12.76
CA ILE A 84 3.71 -6.04 14.13
C ILE A 84 3.55 -4.51 14.20
N PHE A 85 4.49 -3.76 13.62
CA PHE A 85 4.39 -2.30 13.52
C PHE A 85 3.07 -1.86 12.87
N PHE A 86 2.73 -2.43 11.71
CA PHE A 86 1.48 -2.16 10.99
C PHE A 86 0.23 -2.31 11.86
N ARG A 87 0.16 -3.32 12.73
CA ARG A 87 -1.01 -3.53 13.62
C ARG A 87 -1.25 -2.33 14.55
N HIS A 88 -0.17 -1.68 15.01
CA HIS A 88 -0.21 -0.55 15.94
C HIS A 88 -0.39 0.82 15.27
N VAL A 89 -0.48 0.88 13.94
CA VAL A 89 -0.65 2.13 13.21
C VAL A 89 -2.12 2.34 12.87
N GLU A 90 -2.69 3.46 13.28
CA GLU A 90 -4.09 3.82 13.01
C GLU A 90 -4.25 4.40 11.61
N ILE A 91 -4.74 3.56 10.69
CA ILE A 91 -5.01 3.92 9.30
C ILE A 91 -6.30 3.25 8.84
N HIS A 92 -6.86 3.81 7.77
CA HIS A 92 -7.85 3.16 6.94
C HIS A 92 -7.30 2.98 5.53
N TYR A 93 -7.77 1.97 4.80
CA TYR A 93 -7.34 1.81 3.40
C TYR A 93 -8.44 1.30 2.49
N HIS A 94 -8.25 1.50 1.19
CA HIS A 94 -9.04 0.88 0.13
C HIS A 94 -8.11 0.38 -0.97
N THR A 95 -8.43 -0.76 -1.59
CA THR A 95 -7.66 -1.32 -2.69
C THR A 95 -8.57 -1.54 -3.90
N PHE A 96 -8.24 -0.89 -5.00
CA PHE A 96 -8.84 -1.11 -6.30
C PHE A 96 -8.14 -2.26 -7.02
N VAL A 97 -8.92 -3.11 -7.67
CA VAL A 97 -8.41 -4.29 -8.38
C VAL A 97 -8.90 -4.29 -9.82
N TYR A 98 -7.96 -4.32 -10.74
CA TYR A 98 -8.20 -4.37 -12.17
C TYR A 98 -7.57 -5.65 -12.74
N THR A 99 -8.34 -6.39 -13.53
CA THR A 99 -7.81 -7.55 -14.26
C THR A 99 -7.37 -7.09 -15.63
N ASN A 100 -6.07 -7.17 -15.94
CA ASN A 100 -5.53 -6.55 -17.17
C ASN A 100 -6.16 -7.08 -18.45
N ARG A 101 -6.60 -8.35 -18.48
CA ARG A 101 -7.33 -8.95 -19.62
C ARG A 101 -8.66 -8.27 -19.97
N LYS A 102 -9.18 -7.40 -19.10
CA LYS A 102 -10.41 -6.62 -19.35
C LYS A 102 -10.14 -5.28 -20.04
N TYR A 103 -8.87 -4.89 -20.19
CA TYR A 103 -8.48 -3.59 -20.73
C TYR A 103 -7.60 -3.80 -21.95
N GLU A 104 -7.96 -3.19 -23.06
CA GLU A 104 -7.23 -3.28 -24.33
C GLU A 104 -6.05 -2.31 -24.37
N SER A 105 -6.03 -1.32 -23.48
CA SER A 105 -4.96 -0.33 -23.38
C SER A 105 -4.84 0.25 -21.97
N THR A 106 -3.65 0.78 -21.68
CA THR A 106 -3.37 1.53 -20.44
C THR A 106 -4.27 2.75 -20.29
N SER A 107 -4.69 3.37 -21.39
CA SER A 107 -5.62 4.49 -21.38
C SER A 107 -7.00 4.08 -20.87
N GLN A 108 -7.53 2.92 -21.30
CA GLN A 108 -8.80 2.39 -20.78
C GLN A 108 -8.69 2.05 -19.29
N LEU A 109 -7.59 1.43 -18.86
CA LEU A 109 -7.33 1.15 -17.44
C LEU A 109 -7.27 2.45 -16.61
N SER A 110 -6.52 3.45 -17.08
CA SER A 110 -6.37 4.76 -16.45
C SER A 110 -7.72 5.49 -16.34
N ALA A 111 -8.58 5.40 -17.35
CA ALA A 111 -9.93 5.98 -17.33
C ALA A 111 -10.85 5.28 -16.32
N ALA A 112 -10.84 3.94 -16.27
CA ALA A 112 -11.58 3.18 -15.28
C ALA A 112 -11.11 3.52 -13.86
N MET A 113 -9.79 3.56 -13.66
CA MET A 113 -9.20 3.90 -12.38
C MET A 113 -9.56 5.30 -11.90
N ARG A 114 -9.51 6.29 -12.80
CA ARG A 114 -9.94 7.65 -12.49
C ARG A 114 -11.41 7.66 -12.04
N LYS A 115 -12.28 6.94 -12.73
CA LYS A 115 -13.71 6.87 -12.38
C LYS A 115 -13.91 6.26 -11.00
N ASP A 116 -13.26 5.13 -10.72
CA ASP A 116 -13.39 4.42 -9.44
C ASP A 116 -12.82 5.24 -8.28
N LEU A 117 -11.72 5.97 -8.51
CA LEU A 117 -11.16 6.92 -7.55
C LEU A 117 -12.12 8.08 -7.23
N ILE A 118 -12.75 8.67 -8.25
CA ILE A 118 -13.74 9.74 -8.06
C ILE A 118 -14.92 9.23 -7.23
N ASN A 119 -15.45 8.05 -7.57
CA ASN A 119 -16.55 7.44 -6.83
C ASN A 119 -16.16 7.19 -5.38
N PHE A 120 -15.00 6.58 -5.13
CA PHE A 120 -14.49 6.36 -3.78
C PHE A 120 -14.38 7.66 -2.98
N LEU A 121 -13.85 8.74 -3.57
CA LEU A 121 -13.73 10.03 -2.90
C LEU A 121 -15.10 10.65 -2.59
N PHE A 122 -16.09 10.51 -3.48
CA PHE A 122 -17.46 10.97 -3.22
C PHE A 122 -18.18 10.15 -2.16
N ASP A 123 -18.07 8.82 -2.22
CA ASP A 123 -18.67 7.91 -1.25
C ASP A 123 -18.12 8.17 0.17
N ASN A 124 -16.90 8.70 0.26
CA ASN A 124 -16.24 9.05 1.53
C ASN A 124 -16.12 10.57 1.75
N MET A 125 -16.89 11.38 1.02
CA MET A 125 -16.74 12.85 1.04
C MET A 125 -16.97 13.45 2.43
N GLU A 126 -17.94 12.93 3.18
CA GLU A 126 -18.23 13.40 4.54
C GLU A 126 -17.00 13.24 5.45
N TYR A 127 -16.28 12.12 5.35
CA TYR A 127 -15.02 11.92 6.07
C TYR A 127 -13.93 12.88 5.60
N MET A 128 -13.76 13.04 4.28
CA MET A 128 -12.73 13.94 3.71
C MET A 128 -12.94 15.41 4.12
N GLN A 129 -14.19 15.86 4.20
CA GLN A 129 -14.56 17.23 4.57
C GLN A 129 -14.29 17.57 6.05
N GLN A 130 -14.00 16.58 6.90
CA GLN A 130 -13.57 16.82 8.28
C GLN A 130 -12.15 17.39 8.38
N TYR A 131 -11.40 17.41 7.28
CA TYR A 131 -10.00 17.81 7.23
C TYR A 131 -9.82 19.12 6.47
N GLU A 132 -9.05 20.04 7.05
CA GLU A 132 -8.75 21.33 6.43
C GLU A 132 -7.74 21.19 5.28
N LYS A 133 -6.84 20.21 5.39
CA LYS A 133 -5.84 19.90 4.37
C LYS A 133 -5.75 18.40 4.14
N ILE A 134 -5.63 18.03 2.88
CA ILE A 134 -5.42 16.68 2.40
C ILE A 134 -4.09 16.65 1.66
N LYS A 135 -3.12 15.88 2.19
CA LYS A 135 -1.78 15.74 1.63
C LYS A 135 -1.69 14.40 0.91
N ILE A 136 -1.41 14.42 -0.38
CA ILE A 136 -1.34 13.23 -1.22
C ILE A 136 0.13 12.88 -1.44
N TYR A 137 0.50 11.66 -1.08
CA TYR A 137 1.85 11.12 -1.09
C TYR A 137 1.93 9.98 -2.09
N TYR A 138 2.76 10.16 -3.12
CA TYR A 138 2.92 9.18 -4.20
C TYR A 138 4.35 9.23 -4.76
N ASP A 139 4.90 8.09 -5.19
CA ASP A 139 6.27 7.97 -5.68
C ASP A 139 6.41 8.18 -7.19
N ASN A 140 5.30 8.52 -7.87
CA ASN A 140 5.19 8.69 -9.31
C ASN A 140 5.69 7.47 -10.12
N GLY A 141 5.54 6.26 -9.59
CA GLY A 141 6.03 5.03 -10.20
C GLY A 141 5.57 4.85 -11.65
N GLN A 142 4.25 4.82 -11.88
CA GLN A 142 3.68 4.60 -13.20
C GLN A 142 2.99 5.84 -13.77
N GLN A 143 3.60 6.40 -14.82
CA GLN A 143 3.19 7.68 -15.42
C GLN A 143 1.75 7.66 -15.94
N SER A 144 1.27 6.49 -16.37
CA SER A 144 -0.09 6.28 -16.87
C SER A 144 -1.16 6.50 -15.77
N ILE A 145 -0.79 6.33 -14.50
CA ILE A 145 -1.66 6.39 -13.32
C ILE A 145 -1.51 7.67 -12.54
N VAL A 146 -0.32 8.25 -12.51
CA VAL A 146 -0.09 9.61 -11.96
C VAL A 146 -1.21 10.54 -12.45
N ASN A 147 -1.46 10.55 -13.76
CA ASN A 147 -2.49 11.37 -14.37
C ASN A 147 -3.93 11.02 -13.92
N ALA A 148 -4.24 9.74 -13.70
CA ALA A 148 -5.57 9.33 -13.21
C ALA A 148 -5.79 9.80 -11.77
N ILE A 149 -4.81 9.62 -10.89
CA ILE A 149 -4.84 10.06 -9.50
C ILE A 149 -5.00 11.57 -9.44
N HIS A 150 -4.11 12.33 -10.07
CA HIS A 150 -4.17 13.79 -10.07
C HIS A 150 -5.53 14.31 -10.55
N LYS A 151 -6.03 13.79 -11.68
CA LYS A 151 -7.33 14.21 -12.24
C LYS A 151 -8.53 13.78 -11.40
N ALA A 152 -8.45 12.68 -10.65
CA ALA A 152 -9.51 12.27 -9.75
C ALA A 152 -9.54 13.16 -8.49
N MET A 153 -8.36 13.43 -7.94
CA MET A 153 -8.19 14.23 -6.72
C MET A 153 -8.55 15.69 -6.96
N GLU A 154 -8.08 16.30 -8.06
CA GLU A 154 -8.45 17.68 -8.44
C GLU A 154 -9.94 17.85 -8.76
N TYR A 155 -10.59 16.78 -9.26
CA TYR A 155 -12.01 16.80 -9.55
C TYR A 155 -12.86 16.70 -8.29
N SER A 156 -12.41 15.90 -7.31
CA SER A 156 -13.21 15.56 -6.13
C SER A 156 -12.91 16.44 -4.93
N LEU A 157 -11.69 16.98 -4.81
CA LEU A 157 -11.22 17.72 -3.65
C LEU A 157 -10.92 19.19 -4.01
N SER A 158 -11.08 20.08 -3.02
CA SER A 158 -10.76 21.49 -3.21
C SER A 158 -9.26 21.70 -3.48
N LYS A 159 -8.93 22.49 -4.51
CA LYS A 159 -7.55 22.82 -4.89
C LYS A 159 -6.76 23.46 -3.76
N ASN A 160 -7.41 24.28 -2.93
CA ASN A 160 -6.75 24.96 -1.81
C ASN A 160 -6.48 24.02 -0.62
N ALA A 161 -7.18 22.89 -0.54
CA ALA A 161 -7.01 21.90 0.51
C ALA A 161 -5.99 20.80 0.13
N THR A 162 -5.67 20.64 -1.16
CA THR A 162 -4.89 19.50 -1.66
C THR A 162 -3.41 19.85 -1.86
N ILE A 163 -2.51 19.09 -1.23
CA ILE A 163 -1.06 19.26 -1.37
C ILE A 163 -0.43 17.97 -1.86
N TYR A 164 0.23 18.00 -3.02
CA TYR A 164 0.96 16.86 -3.54
C TYR A 164 2.39 16.81 -3.00
N ARG A 165 2.83 15.62 -2.60
CA ARG A 165 4.17 15.33 -2.10
C ARG A 165 4.68 14.07 -2.78
N TYR A 166 5.92 14.15 -3.22
CA TYR A 166 6.66 12.98 -3.64
C TYR A 166 7.02 12.14 -2.42
N ALA A 167 6.78 10.82 -2.47
CA ALA A 167 6.95 9.95 -1.32
C ALA A 167 7.71 8.67 -1.65
N LYS A 168 8.98 8.56 -1.22
CA LYS A 168 9.70 7.28 -1.29
C LYS A 168 9.47 6.46 -0.03
N GLN A 169 9.54 5.13 -0.16
CA GLN A 169 9.52 4.19 0.96
C GLN A 169 10.61 4.51 1.99
N SER A 170 11.78 4.99 1.57
CA SER A 170 12.88 5.39 2.46
C SER A 170 12.59 6.62 3.33
N GLN A 171 11.60 7.44 2.95
CA GLN A 171 11.27 8.69 3.62
C GLN A 171 10.06 8.56 4.55
N TYR A 172 9.11 7.67 4.22
CA TYR A 172 7.84 7.59 4.92
C TYR A 172 7.47 6.15 5.31
N ARG A 173 7.24 5.93 6.62
CA ARG A 173 6.72 4.65 7.13
C ARG A 173 5.30 4.35 6.62
N LEU A 174 4.50 5.38 6.33
CA LEU A 174 3.18 5.21 5.72
C LEU A 174 3.24 4.76 4.25
N ALA A 175 4.27 5.18 3.49
CA ALA A 175 4.50 4.65 2.14
C ALA A 175 4.87 3.15 2.20
N GLN A 176 5.67 2.75 3.19
CA GLN A 176 5.97 1.34 3.46
C GLN A 176 4.71 0.54 3.84
N ILE A 177 3.76 1.14 4.55
CA ILE A 177 2.47 0.52 4.88
C ILE A 177 1.60 0.35 3.63
N ALA A 178 1.59 1.34 2.73
CA ALA A 178 0.87 1.23 1.46
C ALA A 178 1.38 0.05 0.62
N ASP A 179 2.72 -0.09 0.47
CA ASP A 179 3.34 -1.24 -0.21
C ASP A 179 3.02 -2.57 0.49
N TYR A 180 3.08 -2.61 1.83
CA TYR A 180 2.70 -3.81 2.60
C TYR A 180 1.24 -4.23 2.33
N ILE A 181 0.29 -3.31 2.37
CA ILE A 181 -1.13 -3.60 2.10
C ILE A 181 -1.30 -4.06 0.65
N CYS A 182 -0.68 -3.34 -0.29
CA CYS A 182 -0.69 -3.65 -1.71
C CYS A 182 -0.24 -5.10 -1.96
N MET A 183 0.89 -5.50 -1.37
CA MET A 183 1.38 -6.88 -1.41
C MET A 183 0.38 -7.89 -0.82
N VAL A 184 -0.26 -7.58 0.31
CA VAL A 184 -1.22 -8.49 0.96
C VAL A 184 -2.45 -8.71 0.07
N GLU A 185 -3.03 -7.64 -0.47
CA GLU A 185 -4.20 -7.75 -1.34
C GLU A 185 -3.86 -8.45 -2.67
N LEU A 186 -2.68 -8.20 -3.25
CA LEU A 186 -2.21 -8.96 -4.42
C LEU A 186 -2.06 -10.45 -4.11
N THR A 187 -1.49 -10.77 -2.96
CA THR A 187 -1.28 -12.16 -2.51
C THR A 187 -2.61 -12.88 -2.32
N LYS A 188 -3.62 -12.20 -1.77
CA LYS A 188 -4.99 -12.72 -1.69
C LYS A 188 -5.53 -13.07 -3.07
N LEU A 189 -5.44 -12.15 -4.04
CA LEU A 189 -5.91 -12.40 -5.42
C LEU A 189 -5.20 -13.60 -6.06
N LYS A 190 -3.89 -13.74 -5.81
CA LYS A 190 -3.12 -14.89 -6.27
C LYS A 190 -3.60 -16.21 -5.66
N TYR A 191 -3.89 -16.25 -4.36
CA TYR A 191 -4.47 -17.45 -3.73
C TYR A 191 -5.85 -17.79 -4.29
N GLU A 192 -6.75 -16.80 -4.37
CA GLU A 192 -8.13 -17.00 -4.84
C GLU A 192 -8.19 -17.52 -6.29
N ASN A 193 -7.23 -17.11 -7.12
CA ASN A 193 -7.20 -17.45 -8.55
C ASN A 193 -6.12 -18.48 -8.91
N LYS A 194 -5.50 -19.14 -7.91
CA LYS A 194 -4.44 -20.15 -8.13
C LYS A 194 -3.23 -19.65 -8.92
N HIS A 195 -2.90 -18.35 -8.79
CA HIS A 195 -1.70 -17.71 -9.34
C HIS A 195 -0.58 -17.56 -8.29
N ILE A 196 -0.66 -18.30 -7.18
CA ILE A 196 0.33 -18.24 -6.11
C ILE A 196 1.68 -18.78 -6.59
N THR A 197 2.77 -18.11 -6.23
CA THR A 197 4.13 -18.55 -6.57
C THR A 197 4.78 -19.28 -5.39
N LYS A 198 5.84 -20.05 -5.66
CA LYS A 198 6.67 -20.66 -4.60
C LYS A 198 7.26 -19.62 -3.63
N THR A 199 7.52 -18.40 -4.10
CA THR A 199 7.99 -17.32 -3.22
C THR A 199 6.88 -16.85 -2.29
N ASP A 200 5.67 -16.66 -2.81
CA ASP A 200 4.52 -16.27 -1.99
C ASP A 200 4.24 -17.33 -0.92
N GLU A 201 4.20 -18.63 -1.27
CA GLU A 201 3.99 -19.72 -0.30
C GLU A 201 5.09 -19.76 0.77
N LYS A 202 6.36 -19.52 0.40
CA LYS A 202 7.46 -19.45 1.37
C LYS A 202 7.23 -18.35 2.39
N PHE A 203 6.67 -17.21 2.03
CA PHE A 203 6.46 -16.09 2.94
C PHE A 203 5.13 -16.17 3.71
N PHE A 204 4.07 -16.65 3.07
CA PHE A 204 2.71 -16.55 3.60
C PHE A 204 2.11 -17.88 4.05
N GLY A 205 2.77 -19.01 3.79
CA GLY A 205 2.29 -20.33 4.19
C GLY A 205 1.12 -20.80 3.34
N SER A 206 0.18 -21.52 3.95
CA SER A 206 -1.04 -21.97 3.25
C SER A 206 -2.06 -20.83 3.12
N TRP A 207 -3.03 -20.98 2.21
CA TRP A 207 -4.17 -20.05 2.12
C TRP A 207 -4.90 -19.90 3.47
N SER A 208 -5.06 -21.00 4.23
CA SER A 208 -5.74 -20.96 5.54
C SER A 208 -4.98 -20.08 6.53
N ASP A 209 -3.66 -20.23 6.61
CA ASP A 209 -2.81 -19.48 7.53
C ASP A 209 -2.77 -18.00 7.15
N PHE A 210 -2.59 -17.72 5.86
CA PHE A 210 -2.62 -16.36 5.33
C PHE A 210 -3.97 -15.67 5.59
N LYS A 211 -5.08 -16.36 5.29
CA LYS A 211 -6.44 -15.83 5.45
C LYS A 211 -6.78 -15.52 6.91
N LYS A 212 -6.44 -16.44 7.83
CA LYS A 212 -6.75 -16.28 9.27
C LYS A 212 -5.78 -15.33 10.00
N GLY A 213 -4.56 -15.18 9.48
CA GLY A 213 -3.53 -14.32 10.03
C GLY A 213 -3.44 -12.98 9.30
N ILE A 214 -2.45 -12.85 8.42
CA ILE A 214 -2.06 -11.59 7.77
C ILE A 214 -3.24 -10.89 7.11
N LEU A 215 -4.03 -11.61 6.30
CA LEU A 215 -5.13 -10.99 5.57
C LEU A 215 -6.23 -10.48 6.50
N LYS A 216 -6.60 -11.25 7.53
CA LYS A 216 -7.60 -10.84 8.51
C LYS A 216 -7.17 -9.57 9.25
N GLU A 217 -5.91 -9.53 9.72
CA GLU A 217 -5.36 -8.37 10.42
C GLU A 217 -5.30 -7.13 9.52
N THR A 218 -4.89 -7.29 8.26
CA THR A 218 -4.89 -6.19 7.30
C THR A 218 -6.30 -5.68 7.07
N ARG A 219 -7.26 -6.55 6.74
CA ARG A 219 -8.65 -6.15 6.40
C ARG A 219 -9.45 -5.57 7.55
N HIS A 220 -9.01 -5.68 8.81
CA HIS A 220 -9.60 -4.91 9.91
C HIS A 220 -9.46 -3.40 9.73
N LYS A 221 -8.49 -2.95 8.92
CA LYS A 221 -8.26 -1.54 8.59
C LYS A 221 -8.87 -1.13 7.25
N ALA A 222 -9.55 -2.05 6.54
CA ALA A 222 -10.18 -1.73 5.26
C ALA A 222 -11.43 -0.87 5.46
N ILE A 223 -11.63 0.09 4.56
CA ILE A 223 -12.88 0.83 4.41
C ILE A 223 -13.90 -0.12 3.79
N LYS A 224 -15.09 -0.17 4.40
CA LYS A 224 -16.18 -1.06 3.97
C LYS A 224 -16.97 -0.45 2.83
#